data_AF-A0A091CAQ9-F1
#
_entry.id   AF-A0A091CAQ9-F1
#
_cell.length_a   1.000
_cell.length_b   1.000
_cell.length_c   1.000
_cell.angle_alpha   90.00
_cell.angle_beta   90.00
_cell.angle_gamma   90.00
#
_symmetry.space_group_name_H-M   'P 1'
#
loop_
_entity.id
_entity.type
_entity.pdbx_description
1 polymer ?
#
loop_
_entity_poly.entity_id
_entity_poly.type
_entity_poly.pdbx_seq_one_letter_code
_entity_poly.pdbx_strand_id
1 'polypeptide(L)'
;MKKAKSKSKVKKVTRETEEKPYETDEDDFVFGQHAAQEALRKARGNKLFLLKNAGGTKIDELKTLAKEHSVPVKWVPKQKLDQMSAGGVHQGVVLAITPYQYLSLEELMEQTKSQPFFVLLDHIEDPHNFGSILRTADASGVDGVIIPKHRACGITPTVVKTSTGAVEYVPIARVTNLTQAVTKLKKKDSGSLAQI
;
A
#
# COMPACT_ATOMS: atom_id res chain seq x y z
N MET A 1 -21.93 55.46 -17.07
CA MET A 1 -21.38 54.10 -17.31
C MET A 1 -20.78 53.57 -16.01
N LYS A 2 -21.34 52.49 -15.43
CA LYS A 2 -20.67 51.54 -14.50
C LYS A 2 -21.68 50.41 -14.20
N LYS A 3 -21.42 49.22 -14.77
CA LYS A 3 -22.12 47.96 -14.48
C LYS A 3 -21.63 47.43 -13.13
N ALA A 4 -22.53 47.01 -12.23
CA ALA A 4 -22.20 46.20 -11.07
C ALA A 4 -23.06 44.94 -11.06
N LYS A 5 -22.36 43.81 -11.00
CA LYS A 5 -22.80 42.45 -11.30
C LYS A 5 -23.67 41.87 -10.19
N SER A 6 -24.77 41.24 -10.61
CA SER A 6 -25.54 40.25 -9.86
C SER A 6 -24.61 39.11 -9.40
N LYS A 7 -24.52 38.88 -8.09
CA LYS A 7 -23.88 37.69 -7.50
C LYS A 7 -24.96 36.63 -7.30
N SER A 8 -24.97 35.61 -8.16
CA SER A 8 -25.77 34.41 -7.95
C SER A 8 -25.25 33.63 -6.75
N LYS A 9 -26.15 33.34 -5.81
CA LYS A 9 -25.91 32.43 -4.67
C LYS A 9 -25.69 31.01 -5.21
N VAL A 10 -24.46 30.52 -5.15
CA VAL A 10 -24.16 29.09 -5.36
C VAL A 10 -24.66 28.33 -4.14
N LYS A 11 -25.71 27.51 -4.34
CA LYS A 11 -26.20 26.54 -3.36
C LYS A 11 -25.14 25.46 -3.15
N LYS A 12 -24.63 25.36 -1.93
CA LYS A 12 -23.71 24.31 -1.48
C LYS A 12 -24.49 23.00 -1.40
N VAL A 13 -24.29 22.10 -2.37
CA VAL A 13 -24.79 20.73 -2.32
C VAL A 13 -23.84 19.94 -1.43
N THR A 14 -24.20 19.77 -0.17
CA THR A 14 -23.56 18.80 0.72
C THR A 14 -24.06 17.42 0.31
N ARG A 15 -23.21 16.66 -0.40
CA ARG A 15 -23.41 15.21 -0.57
C ARG A 15 -22.99 14.59 0.76
N GLU A 16 -23.97 14.12 1.50
CA GLU A 16 -23.78 13.23 2.64
C GLU A 16 -23.17 11.93 2.09
N THR A 17 -21.87 11.73 2.30
CA THR A 17 -21.23 10.45 2.07
C THR A 17 -21.61 9.56 3.24
N GLU A 18 -22.43 8.55 2.99
CA GLU A 18 -22.64 7.43 3.91
C GLU A 18 -21.28 6.78 4.18
N GLU A 19 -20.71 7.06 5.35
CA GLU A 19 -19.52 6.38 5.84
C GLU A 19 -19.89 4.92 6.12
N LYS A 20 -19.50 4.02 5.20
CA LYS A 20 -19.46 2.59 5.54
C LYS A 20 -18.51 2.42 6.73
N PRO A 21 -18.83 1.59 7.73
CA PRO A 21 -17.96 1.37 8.87
C PRO A 21 -16.61 0.84 8.37
N TYR A 22 -15.56 1.64 8.58
CA TYR A 22 -14.20 1.17 8.38
C TYR A 22 -13.91 0.18 9.51
N GLU A 23 -13.64 -1.08 9.17
CA GLU A 23 -13.00 -1.99 10.12
C GLU A 23 -11.65 -1.35 10.50
N THR A 24 -11.58 -0.81 11.71
CA THR A 24 -10.35 -0.31 12.29
C THR A 24 -9.55 -1.52 12.74
N ASP A 25 -8.66 -2.01 11.88
CA ASP A 25 -7.67 -2.98 12.34
C ASP A 25 -6.69 -2.27 13.28
N GLU A 26 -6.31 -2.94 14.36
CA GLU A 26 -5.33 -2.53 15.37
C GLU A 26 -3.87 -2.45 14.82
N ASP A 27 -3.71 -2.20 13.51
CA ASP A 27 -2.63 -2.69 12.63
C ASP A 27 -1.74 -1.58 12.03
N ASP A 28 -1.48 -0.47 12.73
CA ASP A 28 -0.53 0.55 12.25
C ASP A 28 0.92 0.28 12.69
N PHE A 29 1.10 -0.59 13.69
CA PHE A 29 2.41 -0.83 14.30
C PHE A 29 2.59 -2.31 14.65
N VAL A 30 3.71 -2.87 14.19
CA VAL A 30 4.21 -4.17 14.62
C VAL A 30 5.34 -3.92 15.61
N PHE A 31 5.34 -4.60 16.75
CA PHE A 31 6.33 -4.37 17.81
C PHE A 31 6.98 -5.67 18.29
N GLY A 32 8.23 -5.56 18.73
CA GLY A 32 9.09 -6.72 19.00
C GLY A 32 9.95 -7.11 17.79
N GLN A 33 11.10 -7.73 18.08
CA GLN A 33 12.14 -7.98 17.08
C GLN A 33 11.69 -8.99 16.01
N HIS A 34 11.09 -10.12 16.42
CA HIS A 34 10.66 -11.18 15.51
C HIS A 34 9.55 -10.72 14.58
N ALA A 35 8.52 -10.07 15.13
CA ALA A 35 7.39 -9.59 14.34
C ALA A 35 7.84 -8.50 13.34
N ALA A 36 8.74 -7.59 13.76
CA ALA A 36 9.33 -6.61 12.86
C ALA A 36 10.19 -7.26 11.75
N GLN A 37 10.99 -8.29 12.07
CA GLN A 37 11.76 -9.03 11.06
C GLN A 37 10.84 -9.69 10.03
N GLU A 38 9.78 -10.37 10.48
CA GLU A 38 8.83 -11.03 9.58
C GLU A 38 8.07 -10.03 8.70
N ALA A 39 7.63 -8.92 9.26
CA ALA A 39 6.95 -7.87 8.51
C ALA A 39 7.89 -7.19 7.50
N LEU A 40 9.16 -6.99 7.84
CA LEU A 40 10.17 -6.48 6.91
C LEU A 40 10.40 -7.46 5.75
N ARG A 41 10.59 -8.76 6.03
CA ARG A 41 10.76 -9.79 4.98
C ARG A 41 9.59 -9.87 4.01
N LYS A 42 8.37 -9.54 4.48
CA LYS A 42 7.16 -9.46 3.64
C LYS A 42 6.96 -8.09 2.99
N ALA A 43 7.96 -7.21 3.03
CA ALA A 43 7.92 -5.85 2.51
C ALA A 43 6.70 -5.02 3.02
N ARG A 44 6.31 -5.20 4.28
CA ARG A 44 5.18 -4.48 4.91
C ARG A 44 5.60 -3.23 5.68
N GLY A 45 6.90 -3.04 5.90
CA GLY A 45 7.44 -1.94 6.71
C GLY A 45 7.43 -0.59 6.00
N ASN A 46 6.97 0.46 6.69
CA ASN A 46 7.11 1.86 6.26
C ASN A 46 8.29 2.54 6.98
N LYS A 47 8.41 2.36 8.29
CA LYS A 47 9.48 2.98 9.09
C LYS A 47 9.82 2.14 10.31
N LEU A 48 11.10 1.82 10.48
CA LEU A 48 11.60 1.07 11.62
C LEU A 48 12.07 2.04 12.72
N PHE A 49 11.49 1.93 13.90
CA PHE A 49 11.90 2.68 15.09
C PHE A 49 12.66 1.75 16.03
N LEU A 50 13.88 2.17 16.39
CA LEU A 50 14.76 1.45 17.31
C LEU A 50 14.99 2.27 18.56
N LEU A 51 15.09 1.61 19.70
CA LEU A 51 15.44 2.26 20.96
C LEU A 51 16.84 2.86 20.86
N LYS A 52 17.01 4.13 21.26
CA LYS A 52 18.33 4.77 21.34
C LYS A 52 19.33 3.88 22.08
N ASN A 53 20.51 3.72 21.50
CA ASN A 53 21.61 2.88 21.99
C ASN A 53 21.32 1.37 22.01
N ALA A 54 20.23 0.89 21.43
CA ALA A 54 20.06 -0.54 21.19
C ALA A 54 21.11 -1.04 20.19
N GLY A 55 21.66 -2.22 20.46
CA GLY A 55 22.70 -2.84 19.64
C GLY A 55 22.70 -4.35 19.78
N GLY A 56 23.61 -5.00 19.07
CA GLY A 56 23.72 -6.46 19.02
C GLY A 56 23.17 -7.04 17.73
N THR A 57 23.46 -8.32 17.52
CA THR A 57 23.29 -9.02 16.23
C THR A 57 21.88 -8.90 15.66
N LYS A 58 20.85 -9.06 16.49
CA LYS A 58 19.44 -8.98 16.06
C LYS A 58 19.03 -7.59 15.56
N ILE A 59 19.61 -6.53 16.13
CA ILE A 59 19.36 -5.15 15.69
C ILE A 59 20.07 -4.89 14.34
N ASP A 60 21.25 -5.44 14.15
CA ASP A 60 21.98 -5.33 12.88
C ASP A 60 21.32 -6.13 11.75
N GLU A 61 20.74 -7.30 12.05
CA GLU A 61 19.88 -8.03 11.12
C GLU A 61 18.65 -7.21 10.70
N LEU A 62 17.96 -6.59 11.65
CA LEU A 62 16.81 -5.71 11.38
C LEU A 62 17.19 -4.52 10.51
N LYS A 63 18.35 -3.89 10.77
CA LYS A 63 18.87 -2.80 9.94
C LYS A 63 19.20 -3.26 8.53
N THR A 64 19.75 -4.46 8.39
CA THR A 64 20.07 -5.05 7.08
C THR A 64 18.79 -5.29 6.28
N LEU A 65 17.79 -5.93 6.88
CA LEU A 65 16.47 -6.12 6.27
C LEU A 65 15.76 -4.80 5.94
N ALA A 66 15.81 -3.84 6.86
CA ALA A 66 15.24 -2.52 6.62
C ALA A 66 15.91 -1.83 5.43
N LYS A 67 17.24 -1.94 5.30
CA LYS A 67 17.97 -1.40 4.15
C LYS A 67 17.60 -2.11 2.85
N GLU A 68 17.52 -3.45 2.86
CA GLU A 68 17.10 -4.26 1.70
C GLU A 68 15.73 -3.83 1.17
N HIS A 69 14.76 -3.61 2.06
CA HIS A 69 13.42 -3.16 1.70
C HIS A 69 13.26 -1.63 1.65
N SER A 70 14.37 -0.89 1.72
CA SER A 70 14.40 0.58 1.69
C SER A 70 13.49 1.26 2.72
N VAL A 71 13.36 0.63 3.90
CA VAL A 71 12.63 1.12 5.07
C VAL A 71 13.56 2.01 5.90
N PRO A 72 13.23 3.31 6.08
CA PRO A 72 14.02 4.21 6.93
C PRO A 72 14.06 3.75 8.39
N VAL A 73 15.25 3.84 9.00
CA VAL A 73 15.49 3.51 10.40
C VAL A 73 15.61 4.79 11.24
N LYS A 74 14.91 4.88 12.37
CA LYS A 74 14.96 6.01 13.29
C LYS A 74 15.22 5.57 14.73
N TRP A 75 16.23 6.16 15.37
CA TRP A 75 16.52 5.96 16.78
C TRP A 75 15.68 6.88 17.66
N VAL A 76 14.93 6.33 18.61
CA VAL A 76 14.00 7.09 19.46
C VAL A 76 14.13 6.72 20.95
N PRO A 77 13.81 7.63 21.88
CA PRO A 77 13.75 7.30 23.32
C PRO A 77 12.68 6.25 23.61
N LYS A 78 12.84 5.54 24.73
CA LYS A 78 11.90 4.48 25.19
C LYS A 78 10.45 4.98 25.24
N GLN A 79 10.22 6.15 25.83
CA GLN A 79 8.90 6.79 25.95
C GLN A 79 8.15 6.89 24.61
N LYS A 80 8.89 7.08 23.50
CA LYS A 80 8.27 7.17 22.18
C LYS A 80 7.83 5.80 21.67
N LEU A 81 8.60 4.75 21.95
CA LEU A 81 8.23 3.38 21.63
C LEU A 81 7.03 2.93 22.48
N ASP A 82 7.05 3.21 23.79
CA ASP A 82 5.94 2.90 24.69
C ASP A 82 4.62 3.54 24.20
N GLN A 83 4.69 4.79 23.71
CA GLN A 83 3.54 5.47 23.11
C GLN A 83 3.06 4.80 21.82
N MET A 84 3.99 4.40 20.95
CA MET A 84 3.66 3.75 19.67
C MET A 84 3.13 2.33 19.83
N SER A 85 3.53 1.62 20.89
CA SER A 85 3.04 0.28 21.20
C SER A 85 1.81 0.26 22.11
N ALA A 86 1.23 1.43 22.43
CA ALA A 86 0.14 1.57 23.40
C ALA A 86 0.43 0.87 24.75
N GLY A 87 1.70 0.89 25.19
CA GLY A 87 2.16 0.19 26.40
C GLY A 87 2.51 -1.29 26.21
N GLY A 88 2.42 -1.83 25.00
CA GLY A 88 2.78 -3.21 24.66
C GLY A 88 4.30 -3.50 24.71
N VAL A 89 4.65 -4.79 24.79
CA VAL A 89 6.04 -5.27 24.96
C VAL A 89 6.82 -5.18 23.63
N HIS A 90 7.44 -4.02 23.39
CA HIS A 90 8.11 -3.74 22.12
C HIS A 90 9.57 -4.22 22.00
N GLN A 91 10.24 -4.56 23.12
CA GLN A 91 11.65 -5.01 23.14
C GLN A 91 12.66 -4.08 22.40
N GLY A 92 12.37 -2.77 22.36
CA GLY A 92 13.22 -1.77 21.72
C GLY A 92 13.00 -1.64 20.22
N VAL A 93 11.96 -2.27 19.65
CA VAL A 93 11.66 -2.27 18.22
C VAL A 93 10.17 -2.04 17.98
N VAL A 94 9.87 -1.06 17.15
CA VAL A 94 8.53 -0.83 16.59
C VAL A 94 8.70 -0.59 15.10
N LEU A 95 7.92 -1.27 14.28
CA LEU A 95 7.83 -1.07 12.84
C LEU A 95 6.46 -0.45 12.54
N ALA A 96 6.45 0.78 12.04
CA ALA A 96 5.24 1.31 11.44
C ALA A 96 4.94 0.54 10.17
N ILE A 97 3.72 0.07 10.07
CA ILE A 97 3.13 -0.50 8.87
C ILE A 97 2.01 0.46 8.46
N THR A 98 1.93 0.79 7.18
CA THR A 98 0.77 1.56 6.69
C THR A 98 -0.03 0.60 5.84
N PRO A 99 -1.26 0.25 6.22
CA PRO A 99 -2.11 -0.53 5.35
C PRO A 99 -2.50 0.36 4.16
N TYR A 100 -1.84 0.16 3.01
CA TYR A 100 -2.43 0.59 1.75
C TYR A 100 -3.74 -0.18 1.55
N GLN A 101 -4.82 0.53 1.26
CA GLN A 101 -6.13 -0.07 1.04
C GLN A 101 -6.15 -0.73 -0.34
N TYR A 102 -5.89 -2.03 -0.35
CA TYR A 102 -6.06 -2.84 -1.56
C TYR A 102 -7.53 -3.12 -1.79
N LEU A 103 -7.92 -3.11 -3.05
CA LEU A 103 -9.23 -3.61 -3.45
C LEU A 103 -9.25 -5.15 -3.46
N SER A 104 -10.42 -5.72 -3.25
CA SER A 104 -10.73 -7.05 -3.76
C SER A 104 -10.78 -7.04 -5.29
N LEU A 105 -10.71 -8.24 -5.90
CA LEU A 105 -10.87 -8.36 -7.34
C LEU A 105 -12.25 -7.87 -7.79
N GLU A 106 -13.28 -8.22 -7.01
CA GLU A 106 -14.66 -7.84 -7.25
C GLU A 106 -14.86 -6.32 -7.22
N GLU A 107 -14.35 -5.63 -6.19
CA GLU A 107 -14.40 -4.16 -6.08
C GLU A 107 -13.66 -3.48 -7.22
N LEU A 108 -12.48 -3.98 -7.60
CA LEU A 108 -11.74 -3.44 -8.74
C LEU A 108 -12.57 -3.55 -10.02
N MET A 109 -13.18 -4.71 -10.26
CA MET A 109 -14.01 -4.93 -11.45
C MET A 109 -15.34 -4.15 -11.43
N GLU A 110 -15.81 -3.68 -10.28
CA GLU A 110 -16.99 -2.82 -10.14
C GLU A 110 -16.68 -1.34 -10.44
N GLN A 111 -15.45 -0.90 -10.17
CA GLN A 111 -15.01 0.48 -10.41
C GLN A 111 -14.64 0.76 -11.87
N THR A 112 -14.38 -0.29 -12.67
CA THR A 112 -13.93 -0.16 -14.05
C THR A 112 -15.05 -0.16 -15.10
N LYS A 113 -14.80 0.50 -16.24
CA LYS A 113 -15.71 0.61 -17.38
C LYS A 113 -15.87 -0.71 -18.16
N SER A 114 -16.74 -0.72 -19.18
CA SER A 114 -16.83 -1.85 -20.12
C SER A 114 -15.51 -2.04 -20.87
N GLN A 115 -14.94 -3.24 -20.80
CA GLN A 115 -13.61 -3.64 -21.32
C GLN A 115 -12.42 -3.04 -20.55
N PRO A 116 -12.16 -3.49 -19.32
CA PRO A 116 -11.05 -2.99 -18.52
C PRO A 116 -9.69 -3.51 -19.01
N PHE A 117 -8.68 -2.64 -19.00
CA PHE A 117 -7.29 -3.04 -19.21
C PHE A 117 -6.59 -3.25 -17.86
N PHE A 118 -6.49 -4.52 -17.45
CA PHE A 118 -5.79 -4.89 -16.21
C PHE A 118 -4.39 -5.43 -16.46
N VAL A 119 -3.48 -5.15 -15.52
CA VAL A 119 -2.14 -5.77 -15.46
C VAL A 119 -2.06 -6.68 -14.26
N LEU A 120 -1.68 -7.94 -14.48
CA LEU A 120 -1.46 -8.92 -13.42
C LEU A 120 0.05 -9.05 -13.21
N LEU A 121 0.51 -8.90 -11.97
CA LEU A 121 1.92 -9.03 -11.63
C LEU A 121 2.10 -10.21 -10.70
N ASP A 122 2.90 -11.18 -11.11
CA ASP A 122 3.26 -12.33 -10.30
C ASP A 122 4.73 -12.25 -9.88
N HIS A 123 5.03 -12.56 -8.62
CA HIS A 123 6.40 -12.62 -8.10
C HIS A 123 7.22 -11.31 -8.23
N ILE A 124 6.59 -10.14 -8.19
CA ILE A 124 7.31 -8.85 -8.11
C ILE A 124 7.62 -8.51 -6.66
N GLU A 125 8.85 -8.75 -6.20
CA GLU A 125 9.26 -8.51 -4.80
C GLU A 125 10.07 -7.22 -4.60
N ASP A 126 10.76 -6.75 -5.63
CA ASP A 126 11.56 -5.52 -5.56
C ASP A 126 10.67 -4.25 -5.65
N PRO A 127 10.71 -3.35 -4.65
CA PRO A 127 9.93 -2.11 -4.67
C PRO A 127 10.35 -1.12 -5.77
N HIS A 128 11.59 -1.19 -6.29
CA HIS A 128 12.02 -0.33 -7.40
C HIS A 128 11.38 -0.76 -8.71
N ASN A 129 11.40 -2.06 -9.02
CA ASN A 129 10.69 -2.64 -10.14
C ASN A 129 9.19 -2.42 -10.03
N PHE A 130 8.60 -2.66 -8.86
CA PHE A 130 7.16 -2.48 -8.69
C PHE A 130 6.73 -1.04 -8.94
N GLY A 131 7.42 -0.05 -8.37
CA GLY A 131 7.09 1.35 -8.63
C GLY A 131 7.29 1.77 -10.09
N SER A 132 8.34 1.26 -10.76
CA SER A 132 8.56 1.52 -12.18
C SER A 132 7.44 0.95 -13.07
N ILE A 133 6.93 -0.23 -12.71
CA ILE A 133 5.78 -0.85 -13.38
C ILE A 133 4.52 -0.01 -13.16
N LEU A 134 4.23 0.42 -11.92
CA LEU A 134 3.07 1.27 -11.62
C LEU A 134 3.10 2.59 -12.39
N ARG A 135 4.27 3.22 -12.50
CA ARG A 135 4.46 4.43 -13.31
C ARG A 135 4.14 4.19 -14.79
N THR A 136 4.58 3.06 -15.32
CA THR A 136 4.28 2.68 -16.71
C THR A 136 2.80 2.35 -16.89
N ALA A 137 2.18 1.67 -15.93
CA ALA A 137 0.76 1.31 -15.95
C ALA A 137 -0.12 2.57 -16.00
N ASP A 138 0.15 3.55 -15.13
CA ASP A 138 -0.51 4.87 -15.13
C ASP A 138 -0.38 5.57 -16.49
N ALA A 139 0.85 5.66 -17.01
CA ALA A 139 1.12 6.28 -18.30
C ALA A 139 0.47 5.54 -19.49
N SER A 140 0.17 4.24 -19.33
CA SER A 140 -0.42 3.40 -20.37
C SER A 140 -1.94 3.33 -20.28
N GLY A 141 -2.56 3.98 -19.28
CA GLY A 141 -4.01 3.94 -19.09
C GLY A 141 -4.53 2.59 -18.60
N VAL A 142 -3.73 1.87 -17.79
CA VAL A 142 -4.17 0.64 -17.11
C VAL A 142 -5.27 1.00 -16.11
N ASP A 143 -6.40 0.30 -16.19
CA ASP A 143 -7.55 0.51 -15.30
C ASP A 143 -7.36 -0.10 -13.91
N GLY A 144 -6.39 -1.00 -13.74
CA GLY A 144 -6.02 -1.55 -12.45
C GLY A 144 -4.89 -2.58 -12.50
N VAL A 145 -4.22 -2.73 -11.36
CA VAL A 145 -3.13 -3.71 -11.17
C VAL A 145 -3.56 -4.77 -10.18
N ILE A 146 -3.30 -6.04 -10.49
CA ILE A 146 -3.66 -7.18 -9.64
C ILE A 146 -2.39 -7.89 -9.21
N ILE A 147 -2.20 -8.04 -7.90
CA ILE A 147 -1.03 -8.70 -7.30
C ILE A 147 -1.46 -9.84 -6.36
N PRO A 148 -0.62 -10.87 -6.14
CA PRO A 148 -0.93 -11.91 -5.18
C PRO A 148 -0.75 -11.42 -3.74
N LYS A 149 -1.46 -12.04 -2.79
CA LYS A 149 -1.28 -11.79 -1.34
C LYS A 149 0.09 -12.24 -0.81
N HIS A 150 0.74 -13.18 -1.50
CA HIS A 150 2.02 -13.77 -1.12
C HIS A 150 3.01 -13.67 -2.27
N ARG A 151 4.31 -13.61 -1.95
CA ARG A 151 5.38 -13.48 -2.95
C ARG A 151 5.21 -12.25 -3.84
N ALA A 152 4.87 -11.12 -3.22
CA ALA A 152 4.75 -9.84 -3.90
C ALA A 152 5.11 -8.69 -2.94
N CYS A 153 5.63 -7.62 -3.52
CA CYS A 153 5.92 -6.36 -2.87
C CYS A 153 4.61 -5.64 -2.54
N GLY A 154 4.54 -5.06 -1.34
CA GLY A 154 3.44 -4.16 -0.98
C GLY A 154 3.68 -2.72 -1.46
N ILE A 155 2.69 -1.86 -1.24
CA ILE A 155 2.89 -0.42 -1.37
C ILE A 155 3.67 0.06 -0.16
N THR A 156 4.97 0.25 -0.39
CA THR A 156 5.92 0.79 0.58
C THR A 156 6.27 2.23 0.21
N PRO A 157 6.88 3.02 1.13
CA PRO A 157 7.36 4.36 0.79
C PRO A 157 8.28 4.39 -0.43
N THR A 158 9.05 3.33 -0.64
CA THR A 158 9.91 3.17 -1.81
C THR A 158 9.09 3.08 -3.08
N VAL A 159 8.05 2.24 -3.10
CA VAL A 159 7.11 2.13 -4.24
C VAL A 159 6.40 3.46 -4.51
N VAL A 160 5.93 4.15 -3.46
CA VAL A 160 5.32 5.49 -3.57
C VAL A 160 6.30 6.47 -4.24
N LYS A 161 7.57 6.45 -3.81
CA LYS A 161 8.62 7.32 -4.36
C LYS A 161 8.98 6.97 -5.80
N THR A 162 9.19 5.69 -6.11
CA THR A 162 9.65 5.23 -7.44
C THR A 162 8.55 5.27 -8.49
N SER A 163 7.28 5.12 -8.07
CA SER A 163 6.10 5.23 -8.96
C SER A 163 5.74 6.66 -9.35
N THR A 164 6.40 7.67 -8.79
CA THR A 164 6.13 9.10 -9.07
C THR A 164 4.66 9.50 -8.88
N GLY A 165 3.99 8.89 -7.89
CA GLY A 165 2.58 9.18 -7.56
C GLY A 165 1.54 8.30 -8.26
N ALA A 166 1.94 7.37 -9.14
CA ALA A 166 0.99 6.48 -9.83
C ALA A 166 0.13 5.63 -8.88
N VAL A 167 0.62 5.35 -7.66
CA VAL A 167 -0.12 4.64 -6.59
C VAL A 167 -1.44 5.31 -6.17
N GLU A 168 -1.61 6.61 -6.45
CA GLU A 168 -2.82 7.38 -6.13
C GLU A 168 -3.89 7.30 -7.25
N TYR A 169 -3.49 6.88 -8.45
CA TYR A 169 -4.35 6.93 -9.64
C TYR A 169 -4.65 5.54 -10.21
N VAL A 170 -3.76 4.57 -10.01
CA VAL A 170 -3.94 3.19 -10.47
C VAL A 170 -4.44 2.34 -9.31
N PRO A 171 -5.71 1.90 -9.29
CA PRO A 171 -6.23 1.05 -8.22
C PRO A 171 -5.56 -0.33 -8.25
N ILE A 172 -5.28 -0.86 -7.05
CA ILE A 172 -4.53 -2.11 -6.90
C ILE A 172 -5.35 -3.12 -6.13
N ALA A 173 -5.60 -4.28 -6.74
CA ALA A 173 -6.28 -5.40 -6.10
C ALA A 173 -5.31 -6.49 -5.62
N ARG A 174 -5.67 -7.15 -4.52
CA ARG A 174 -4.92 -8.30 -3.98
C ARG A 174 -5.75 -9.58 -4.06
N VAL A 175 -5.17 -10.62 -4.64
CA VAL A 175 -5.81 -11.93 -4.79
C VAL A 175 -4.99 -13.04 -4.15
N THR A 176 -5.65 -14.08 -3.66
CA THR A 176 -4.94 -15.25 -3.11
C THR A 176 -4.31 -16.10 -4.22
N ASN A 177 -4.96 -16.18 -5.38
CA ASN A 177 -4.52 -17.01 -6.51
C ASN A 177 -4.79 -16.28 -7.84
N LEU A 178 -3.71 -15.95 -8.57
CA LEU A 178 -3.81 -15.24 -9.85
C LEU A 178 -4.49 -16.08 -10.94
N THR A 179 -4.28 -17.38 -11.00
CA THR A 179 -4.94 -18.28 -11.98
C THR A 179 -6.46 -18.26 -11.82
N GLN A 180 -6.94 -18.27 -10.57
CA GLN A 180 -8.37 -18.14 -10.28
C GLN A 180 -8.88 -16.73 -10.64
N ALA A 181 -8.09 -15.68 -10.38
CA ALA A 181 -8.43 -14.32 -10.78
C ALA A 181 -8.59 -14.19 -12.30
N VAL A 182 -7.65 -14.72 -13.10
CA VAL A 182 -7.76 -14.77 -14.57
C VAL A 182 -9.04 -15.50 -15.01
N THR A 183 -9.35 -16.63 -14.36
CA THR A 183 -10.57 -17.38 -14.67
C THR A 183 -11.83 -16.57 -14.38
N LYS A 184 -11.87 -15.82 -13.28
CA LYS A 184 -12.97 -14.92 -12.94
C LYS A 184 -13.08 -13.76 -13.93
N LEU A 185 -11.97 -13.14 -14.30
CA LEU A 185 -11.92 -12.06 -15.28
C LEU A 185 -12.46 -12.53 -16.64
N LYS A 186 -11.98 -13.67 -17.18
CA LYS A 186 -12.48 -14.25 -18.44
C LYS A 186 -13.97 -14.59 -18.42
N LYS A 187 -14.52 -14.99 -17.27
CA LYS A 187 -15.96 -15.24 -17.12
C LYS A 187 -16.79 -13.97 -17.16
N LYS A 188 -16.29 -12.87 -16.60
CA LYS A 188 -16.95 -11.55 -16.69
C LYS A 188 -16.75 -10.91 -18.06
N ASP A 189 -15.61 -11.19 -18.70
CA ASP A 189 -15.11 -10.51 -19.89
C ASP A 189 -14.94 -11.49 -21.06
N SER A 190 -16.02 -11.82 -21.75
CA SER A 190 -15.96 -12.59 -23.02
C SER A 190 -15.28 -11.82 -24.16
N GLY A 191 -14.19 -11.07 -23.88
CA GLY A 191 -13.34 -10.36 -24.84
C GLY A 191 -12.08 -9.76 -24.18
N SER A 192 -10.90 -10.27 -24.56
CA SER A 192 -9.54 -9.68 -24.42
C SER A 192 -8.90 -9.47 -23.03
N LEU A 193 -7.91 -10.32 -22.70
CA LEU A 193 -6.83 -10.01 -21.73
C LEU A 193 -5.47 -10.37 -22.34
N ALA A 194 -4.49 -9.46 -22.23
CA ALA A 194 -3.08 -9.73 -22.52
C ALA A 194 -2.35 -10.15 -21.24
N GLN A 195 -1.60 -11.25 -21.29
CA GLN A 195 -0.67 -11.67 -20.23
C GLN A 195 0.74 -11.25 -20.62
N ILE A 196 1.47 -10.60 -19.71
CA ILE A 196 2.90 -10.30 -19.83
C ILE A 196 3.61 -11.04 -18.68
#